data_AF-F1L5X7-F1
#
_entry.id   AF-F1L5X7-F1
#
_cell.length_a   1.000
_cell.length_b   1.000
_cell.length_c   1.000
_cell.angle_alpha   90.00
_cell.angle_beta   90.00
_cell.angle_gamma   90.00
#
_symmetry.space_group_name_H-M   'P 1'
#
loop_
_entity.id
_entity.type
_entity.pdbx_description
1 polymer ?
#
loop_
_entity_poly.entity_id
_entity_poly.type
_entity_poly.pdbx_seq_one_letter_code
_entity_poly.pdbx_strand_id
1 'polypeptide(L)'
;MRLMFPNAQAINRGHYDVRKLVQACRANDVTDFILIHETRGSPDGLIVCHLPFGPTAYFNLSNVVMRHDVPGRKTISEVYPHLIFNNMNSRLGQRITSILKYLFPVPKPESRRIITFSNEEDFVSFRHHTYSKGESGEIELTEVGPRFEMRPYCIKLGTLENIDAAETEWVLRPYMNTAAKRQLLSLPDEEDD
;
A
#
# COMPACT_ATOMS: atom_id res chain seq x y z
N MET A 1 8.91 6.81 3.07
CA MET A 1 7.80 5.89 3.40
C MET A 1 7.48 5.84 4.91
N ARG A 2 8.45 5.82 5.85
CA ARG A 2 8.18 5.76 7.32
C ARG A 2 7.09 6.71 7.81
N LEU A 3 7.18 8.00 7.46
CA LEU A 3 6.23 9.03 7.89
C LEU A 3 4.79 8.81 7.38
N MET A 4 4.57 7.91 6.43
CA MET A 4 3.23 7.61 5.91
C MET A 4 2.43 6.71 6.85
N PHE A 5 3.10 5.74 7.47
CA PHE A 5 2.47 4.76 8.37
C PHE A 5 2.72 5.20 9.82
N PRO A 6 1.69 5.51 10.60
CA PRO A 6 1.86 5.70 12.04
C PRO A 6 2.45 4.44 12.67
N ASN A 7 3.28 4.59 13.70
CA ASN A 7 3.94 3.48 14.41
C ASN A 7 4.95 2.65 13.58
N ALA A 8 5.29 3.07 12.36
CA ALA A 8 6.30 2.38 11.57
C ALA A 8 7.74 2.76 11.96
N GLN A 9 8.60 1.74 11.99
CA GLN A 9 10.04 1.90 12.18
C GLN A 9 10.78 1.55 10.89
N ALA A 10 11.82 2.30 10.57
CA ALA A 10 12.69 2.02 9.43
C ALA A 10 13.95 1.30 9.91
N ILE A 11 14.28 0.18 9.27
CA ILE A 11 15.48 -0.60 9.57
C ILE A 11 16.37 -0.61 8.33
N ASN A 12 17.66 -0.35 8.52
CA ASN A 12 18.63 -0.48 7.44
C ASN A 12 18.90 -1.97 7.19
N ARG A 13 18.62 -2.45 5.98
CA ARG A 13 18.80 -3.87 5.62
C ARG A 13 20.26 -4.33 5.73
N GLY A 14 21.22 -3.53 5.25
CA GLY A 14 22.64 -3.90 5.26
C GLY A 14 22.89 -5.30 4.68
N HIS A 15 23.65 -6.13 5.42
CA HIS A 15 23.93 -7.53 5.08
C HIS A 15 22.93 -8.54 5.69
N TYR A 16 21.82 -8.08 6.26
CA TYR A 16 20.84 -8.99 6.86
C TYR A 16 20.07 -9.76 5.78
N ASP A 17 19.98 -11.07 6.00
CA ASP A 17 19.07 -11.95 5.27
C ASP A 17 17.62 -11.59 5.63
N VAL A 18 16.74 -11.53 4.63
CA VAL A 18 15.32 -11.24 4.78
C VAL A 18 14.67 -12.23 5.75
N ARG A 19 15.06 -13.51 5.72
CA ARG A 19 14.52 -14.52 6.64
C ARG A 19 14.81 -14.18 8.11
N LYS A 20 16.03 -13.72 8.41
CA LYS A 20 16.43 -13.31 9.77
C LYS A 20 15.68 -12.05 10.21
N LEU A 21 15.46 -11.10 9.29
CA LEU A 21 14.68 -9.90 9.58
C LEU A 21 13.22 -10.25 9.92
N VAL A 22 12.58 -11.12 9.14
CA VAL A 22 11.20 -11.56 9.40
C VAL A 22 11.10 -12.30 10.75
N GLN A 23 12.06 -13.18 11.05
CA GLN A 23 12.13 -13.84 12.36
C GLN A 23 12.27 -12.84 13.52
N ALA A 24 13.14 -11.83 13.36
CA ALA A 24 13.30 -10.78 14.36
C ALA A 24 12.02 -9.94 14.52
N CYS A 25 11.36 -9.57 13.42
CA CYS A 25 10.08 -8.85 13.46
C CYS A 25 9.01 -9.64 14.22
N ARG A 26 8.90 -10.95 13.95
CA ARG A 26 7.97 -11.83 14.67
C ARG A 26 8.31 -11.96 16.16
N ALA A 27 9.60 -12.03 16.52
CA ALA A 27 10.03 -12.08 17.91
C ALA A 27 9.78 -10.76 18.68
N ASN A 28 9.55 -9.66 17.96
CA ASN A 28 9.21 -8.34 18.51
C ASN A 28 7.73 -7.97 18.31
N ASP A 29 6.87 -8.95 18.01
CA ASP A 29 5.42 -8.77 17.82
C ASP A 29 5.05 -7.68 16.79
N VAL A 30 5.87 -7.55 15.74
CA VAL A 30 5.59 -6.65 14.61
C VAL A 30 4.47 -7.25 13.76
N THR A 31 3.48 -6.45 13.41
CA THR A 31 2.31 -6.87 12.62
C THR A 31 2.62 -6.99 11.13
N ASP A 32 3.45 -6.11 10.59
CA ASP A 32 3.65 -5.95 9.16
C ASP A 32 5.12 -5.70 8.81
N PHE A 33 5.60 -6.39 7.79
CA PHE A 33 6.91 -6.17 7.20
C PHE A 33 6.76 -5.60 5.80
N ILE A 34 7.28 -4.40 5.59
CA ILE A 34 7.23 -3.71 4.29
C ILE A 34 8.63 -3.65 3.70
N LEU A 35 8.81 -4.21 2.52
CA LEU A 35 10.05 -4.17 1.76
C LEU A 35 9.87 -3.31 0.50
N ILE A 36 10.84 -2.43 0.26
CA ILE A 36 10.85 -1.52 -0.89
C ILE A 36 12.01 -1.92 -1.79
N HIS A 37 11.77 -1.91 -3.09
CA HIS A 37 12.77 -2.09 -4.13
C HIS A 37 12.95 -0.79 -4.90
N GLU A 38 14.16 -0.60 -5.41
CA GLU A 38 14.50 0.55 -6.22
C GLU A 38 15.35 0.13 -7.42
N THR A 39 15.19 0.88 -8.50
CA THR A 39 16.07 0.85 -9.67
C THR A 39 16.67 2.24 -9.86
N ARG A 40 18.00 2.34 -9.76
CA ARG A 40 18.77 3.59 -9.97
C ARG A 40 18.27 4.77 -9.12
N GLY A 41 17.91 4.51 -7.86
CA GLY A 41 17.44 5.52 -6.90
C GLY A 41 15.95 5.88 -7.01
N SER A 42 15.22 5.27 -7.94
CA SER A 42 13.76 5.40 -8.02
C SER A 42 13.09 4.13 -7.47
N PRO A 43 12.19 4.24 -6.47
CA PRO A 43 11.41 3.10 -6.00
C PRO A 43 10.52 2.53 -7.11
N ASP A 44 10.53 1.20 -7.28
CA ASP A 44 9.80 0.50 -8.34
C ASP A 44 9.03 -0.74 -7.85
N GLY A 45 9.30 -1.20 -6.62
CA GLY A 45 8.62 -2.33 -6.01
C GLY A 45 8.26 -2.07 -4.56
N LEU A 46 7.07 -2.53 -4.17
CA LEU A 46 6.59 -2.53 -2.80
C LEU A 46 6.05 -3.91 -2.46
N ILE A 47 6.51 -4.47 -1.36
CA ILE A 47 6.07 -5.77 -0.86
C ILE A 47 5.54 -5.56 0.56
N VAL A 48 4.32 -6.01 0.80
CA VAL A 48 3.65 -5.93 2.10
C VAL A 48 3.42 -7.35 2.59
N CYS A 49 4.04 -7.72 3.70
CA CYS A 49 3.95 -9.04 4.32
C CYS A 49 3.33 -8.92 5.70
N HIS A 50 2.14 -9.49 5.89
CA HIS A 50 1.49 -9.54 7.20
C HIS A 50 2.06 -10.69 8.04
N LEU A 51 2.41 -10.41 9.29
CA LEU A 51 2.94 -11.36 10.27
C LEU A 51 1.85 -11.70 11.31
N PRO A 52 1.94 -12.84 12.01
CA PRO A 52 2.97 -13.88 11.92
C PRO A 52 2.81 -14.87 10.76
N PHE A 53 1.60 -15.05 10.21
CA PHE A 53 1.27 -16.03 9.15
C PHE A 53 0.34 -15.44 8.08
N GLY A 54 0.35 -14.12 7.89
CA GLY A 54 -0.54 -13.44 6.97
C GLY A 54 -0.07 -13.50 5.51
N PRO A 55 -0.85 -12.92 4.59
CA PRO A 55 -0.49 -12.91 3.17
C PRO A 55 0.64 -11.94 2.88
N THR A 56 1.33 -12.19 1.78
CA THR A 56 2.29 -11.25 1.17
C THR A 56 1.71 -10.74 -0.15
N ALA A 57 1.56 -9.43 -0.26
CA ALA A 57 1.12 -8.75 -1.48
C ALA A 57 2.29 -8.01 -2.14
N TYR A 58 2.36 -8.13 -3.45
CA TYR A 58 3.41 -7.55 -4.27
C TYR A 58 2.84 -6.51 -5.21
N PHE A 59 3.47 -5.34 -5.23
CA PHE A 59 3.07 -4.20 -6.04
C PHE A 59 4.26 -3.67 -6.81
N ASN A 60 4.03 -3.31 -8.08
CA ASN A 60 4.94 -2.48 -8.84
C ASN A 60 4.58 -1.02 -8.62
N LEU A 61 5.56 -0.16 -8.44
CA LEU A 61 5.39 1.27 -8.29
C LEU A 61 5.72 1.98 -9.61
N SER A 62 4.87 2.94 -9.99
CA SER A 62 5.06 3.83 -11.12
C SER A 62 4.77 5.27 -10.73
N ASN A 63 5.23 6.22 -11.54
CA ASN A 63 4.97 7.65 -11.36
C ASN A 63 5.29 8.16 -9.94
N VAL A 64 6.41 7.68 -9.39
CA VAL A 64 6.81 7.98 -8.02
C VAL A 64 7.38 9.40 -7.95
N VAL A 65 6.72 10.26 -7.18
CA VAL A 65 7.24 11.57 -6.77
C VAL A 65 7.58 11.48 -5.29
N MET A 66 8.87 11.57 -4.99
CA MET A 66 9.34 11.51 -3.62
C MET A 66 8.93 12.79 -2.86
N ARG A 67 8.73 12.67 -1.55
CA ARG A 67 8.32 13.82 -0.71
C ARG A 67 9.28 15.01 -0.80
N HIS A 68 10.58 14.77 -0.99
CA HIS A 68 11.54 15.86 -1.07
C HIS A 68 11.40 16.71 -2.33
N ASP A 69 10.74 16.18 -3.36
CA ASP A 69 10.45 16.87 -4.63
C ASP A 69 9.08 17.54 -4.63
N VAL A 70 8.24 17.31 -3.61
CA VAL A 70 6.90 17.91 -3.51
C VAL A 70 7.02 19.38 -3.07
N PRO A 71 6.47 20.35 -3.83
CA PRO A 71 6.52 21.76 -3.48
C PRO A 71 5.69 22.09 -2.22
N GLY A 72 6.11 23.09 -1.46
CA GLY A 72 5.34 23.55 -0.28
C GLY A 72 5.38 22.59 0.92
N ARG A 73 6.49 21.85 1.08
CA ARG A 73 6.68 20.82 2.11
C ARG A 73 6.37 21.32 3.54
N LYS A 74 5.21 20.92 4.06
CA LYS A 74 4.86 21.03 5.49
C LYS A 74 5.33 19.80 6.27
N THR A 75 5.51 19.95 7.58
CA THR A 75 5.77 18.82 8.49
C THR A 75 4.58 17.86 8.49
N ILE A 76 4.84 16.56 8.33
CA ILE A 76 3.78 15.54 8.39
C ILE A 76 3.44 15.31 9.85
N SER A 77 2.15 15.47 10.18
CA SER A 77 1.62 15.02 11.46
C SER A 77 1.57 13.49 11.49
N GLU A 78 2.08 12.87 12.56
CA GLU A 78 2.01 11.42 12.78
C GLU A 78 0.64 10.96 13.34
N VAL A 79 -0.36 11.85 13.37
CA VAL A 79 -1.75 11.51 13.70
C VAL A 79 -2.27 10.44 12.75
N TYR A 80 -3.15 9.58 13.29
CA TYR A 80 -3.74 8.46 12.57
C TYR A 80 -4.64 8.96 11.43
N PRO A 81 -4.39 8.53 10.17
CA PRO A 81 -5.09 9.03 9.01
C PRO A 81 -6.47 8.37 8.82
N HIS A 82 -7.42 9.13 8.28
CA HIS A 82 -8.57 8.54 7.60
C HIS A 82 -8.12 7.93 6.26
N LEU A 83 -8.68 6.78 5.93
CA LEU A 83 -8.39 6.06 4.70
C LEU A 83 -9.57 6.16 3.76
N ILE A 84 -9.29 6.44 2.49
CA ILE A 84 -10.27 6.42 1.41
C ILE A 84 -9.83 5.37 0.41
N PHE A 85 -10.69 4.40 0.14
CA PHE A 85 -10.51 3.43 -0.94
C PHE A 85 -11.60 3.67 -1.97
N ASN A 86 -11.21 4.03 -3.19
CA ASN A 86 -12.13 4.34 -4.28
C ASN A 86 -11.99 3.29 -5.39
N ASN A 87 -13.13 2.81 -5.89
CA ASN A 87 -13.22 1.86 -7.01
C ASN A 87 -12.49 0.52 -6.80
N MET A 88 -12.57 -0.03 -5.59
CA MET A 88 -11.97 -1.31 -5.17
C MET A 88 -13.06 -2.32 -4.77
N ASN A 89 -14.05 -2.50 -5.64
CA ASN A 89 -15.30 -3.17 -5.29
C ASN A 89 -15.27 -4.69 -5.52
N SER A 90 -14.39 -5.19 -6.39
CA SER A 90 -14.28 -6.63 -6.69
C SER A 90 -13.82 -7.42 -5.46
N ARG A 91 -13.94 -8.76 -5.49
CA ARG A 91 -13.43 -9.60 -4.40
C ARG A 91 -11.93 -9.41 -4.19
N LEU A 92 -11.17 -9.34 -5.27
CA LEU A 92 -9.74 -9.02 -5.24
C LEU A 92 -9.48 -7.59 -4.74
N GLY A 93 -10.29 -6.61 -5.19
CA GLY A 93 -10.21 -5.22 -4.74
C GLY A 93 -10.43 -5.09 -3.23
N GLN A 94 -11.43 -5.77 -2.69
CA GLN A 94 -11.69 -5.83 -1.25
C GLN A 94 -10.57 -6.54 -0.48
N ARG A 95 -9.99 -7.59 -1.06
CA ARG A 95 -8.84 -8.29 -0.49
C ARG A 95 -7.62 -7.37 -0.37
N ILE A 96 -7.26 -6.66 -1.43
CA ILE A 96 -6.15 -5.68 -1.42
C ILE A 96 -6.46 -4.51 -0.49
N THR A 97 -7.70 -4.03 -0.49
CA THR A 97 -8.16 -3.01 0.47
C THR A 97 -7.92 -3.47 1.90
N SER A 98 -8.23 -4.73 2.23
CA SER A 98 -8.01 -5.28 3.57
C SER A 98 -6.52 -5.28 3.93
N ILE A 99 -5.67 -5.80 3.03
CA ILE A 99 -4.20 -5.82 3.19
C ILE A 99 -3.67 -4.40 3.48
N LEU A 100 -4.04 -3.41 2.67
CA LEU A 100 -3.56 -2.04 2.82
C LEU A 100 -4.17 -1.31 4.03
N LYS A 101 -5.43 -1.57 4.35
CA LYS A 101 -6.15 -0.94 5.47
C LYS A 101 -5.53 -1.32 6.81
N TYR A 102 -5.15 -2.58 7.01
CA TYR A 102 -4.62 -3.06 8.28
C TYR A 102 -3.18 -2.61 8.58
N LEU A 103 -2.52 -1.94 7.64
CA LEU A 103 -1.25 -1.23 7.90
C LEU A 103 -1.42 0.05 8.74
N PHE A 104 -2.67 0.50 8.94
CA PHE A 104 -2.96 1.75 9.62
C PHE A 104 -3.80 1.52 10.88
N PRO A 105 -3.52 2.27 11.96
CA PRO A 105 -4.37 2.27 13.14
C PRO A 105 -5.68 3.03 12.89
N VAL A 106 -6.69 2.75 13.73
CA VAL A 106 -8.00 3.40 13.65
C VAL A 106 -7.90 4.89 13.97
N PRO A 107 -8.31 5.80 13.06
CA PRO A 107 -8.24 7.24 13.29
C PRO A 107 -9.32 7.72 14.27
N LYS A 108 -9.01 8.83 14.97
CA LYS A 108 -10.02 9.60 15.71
C LYS A 108 -10.91 10.37 14.73
N PRO A 109 -12.20 10.62 15.04
CA PRO A 109 -13.11 11.38 14.17
C PRO A 109 -12.61 12.79 13.79
N GLU A 110 -11.80 13.40 14.65
CA GLU A 110 -11.27 14.75 14.45
C GLU A 110 -9.97 14.77 13.62
N SER A 111 -9.49 13.62 13.15
CA SER A 111 -8.26 13.55 12.37
C SER A 111 -8.42 14.31 11.06
N ARG A 112 -7.43 15.16 10.77
CA ARG A 112 -7.39 15.96 9.53
C ARG A 112 -6.51 15.36 8.44
N ARG A 113 -5.92 14.20 8.72
CA ARG A 113 -5.00 13.52 7.82
C ARG A 113 -5.77 12.50 7.01
N ILE A 114 -5.58 12.50 5.69
CA ILE A 114 -6.28 11.61 4.75
C ILE A 114 -5.25 10.93 3.87
N ILE A 115 -5.39 9.62 3.74
CA ILE A 115 -4.66 8.82 2.76
C ILE A 115 -5.69 8.21 1.81
N THR A 116 -5.47 8.43 0.52
CA THR A 116 -6.37 7.99 -0.54
C THR A 116 -5.69 6.94 -1.40
N PHE A 117 -6.38 5.83 -1.60
CA PHE A 117 -6.10 4.77 -2.56
C PHE A 117 -7.23 4.79 -3.59
N SER A 118 -6.99 5.38 -4.75
CA SER A 118 -8.00 5.46 -5.82
C SER A 118 -7.58 4.59 -6.98
N ASN A 119 -8.45 3.65 -7.35
CA ASN A 119 -8.21 2.74 -8.46
C ASN A 119 -8.76 3.28 -9.78
N GLU A 120 -7.91 3.29 -10.80
CA GLU A 120 -8.25 3.58 -12.19
C GLU A 120 -7.50 2.58 -13.08
N GLU A 121 -8.24 1.77 -13.87
CA GLU A 121 -7.66 0.74 -14.75
C GLU A 121 -6.66 -0.22 -14.07
N ASP A 122 -6.96 -0.66 -12.83
CA ASP A 122 -6.12 -1.50 -11.97
C ASP A 122 -4.81 -0.85 -11.49
N PHE A 123 -4.63 0.45 -11.72
CA PHE A 123 -3.60 1.27 -11.10
C PHE A 123 -4.17 1.99 -9.88
N VAL A 124 -3.64 1.65 -8.70
CA VAL A 124 -4.04 2.27 -7.44
C VAL A 124 -3.18 3.50 -7.20
N SER A 125 -3.74 4.67 -7.48
CA SER A 125 -3.15 5.96 -7.15
C SER A 125 -3.14 6.18 -5.64
N PHE A 126 -1.94 6.35 -5.08
CA PHE A 126 -1.73 6.75 -3.69
C PHE A 126 -1.55 8.26 -3.59
N ARG A 127 -2.32 8.91 -2.71
CA ARG A 127 -2.13 10.32 -2.35
C ARG A 127 -2.27 10.52 -0.85
N HIS A 128 -1.52 11.47 -0.32
CA HIS A 128 -1.49 11.77 1.11
C HIS A 128 -1.70 13.27 1.34
N HIS A 129 -2.85 13.59 1.90
CA HIS A 129 -3.32 14.96 2.11
C HIS A 129 -3.61 15.23 3.59
N THR A 130 -3.59 16.50 3.93
CA THR A 130 -4.24 17.04 5.13
C THR A 130 -5.29 18.03 4.67
N TYR A 131 -6.40 18.16 5.39
CA TYR A 131 -7.42 19.14 5.07
C TYR A 131 -7.59 20.20 6.16
N SER A 132 -7.92 21.41 5.74
CA SER A 132 -8.38 22.50 6.60
C SER A 132 -9.80 22.90 6.19
N LYS A 133 -10.61 23.29 7.17
CA LYS A 133 -11.93 23.89 6.93
C LYS A 133 -11.76 25.40 6.95
N GLY A 134 -12.13 26.08 5.87
CA GLY A 134 -12.21 27.53 5.81
C GLY A 134 -13.37 28.08 6.64
N GLU A 135 -13.42 29.41 6.81
CA GLU A 135 -14.48 30.08 7.59
C GLU A 135 -15.88 29.82 7.04
N SER A 136 -16.01 29.67 5.72
CA SER A 136 -17.27 29.36 5.02
C SER A 136 -17.60 27.87 4.95
N GLY A 137 -16.79 26.99 5.58
CA GLY A 137 -16.98 25.54 5.56
C GLY A 137 -16.38 24.81 4.35
N GLU A 138 -15.72 25.53 3.44
CA GLU A 138 -14.99 24.94 2.32
C GLU A 138 -13.80 24.10 2.80
N ILE A 139 -13.54 22.98 2.12
CA ILE A 139 -12.45 22.07 2.47
C ILE A 139 -11.27 22.32 1.53
N GLU A 140 -10.17 22.79 2.10
CA GLU A 140 -8.91 22.97 1.38
C GLU A 140 -7.99 21.79 1.65
N LEU A 141 -7.53 21.13 0.59
CA LEU A 141 -6.58 20.02 0.66
C LEU A 141 -5.16 20.54 0.47
N THR A 142 -4.27 20.18 1.40
CA THR A 142 -2.82 20.36 1.24
C THR A 142 -2.17 18.99 1.11
N GLU A 143 -1.36 18.80 0.08
CA GLU A 143 -0.59 17.58 -0.08
C GLU A 143 0.69 17.60 0.77
N VAL A 144 1.00 16.46 1.40
CA VAL A 144 2.09 16.38 2.39
C VAL A 144 3.02 15.18 2.20
N GLY A 145 2.59 14.15 1.46
CA GLY A 145 3.34 12.90 1.26
C GLY A 145 3.82 12.70 -0.18
N PRO A 146 4.46 11.56 -0.46
CA PRO A 146 4.83 11.19 -1.83
C PRO A 146 3.59 10.85 -2.66
N ARG A 147 3.76 10.91 -3.99
CA ARG A 147 2.79 10.42 -4.97
C ARG A 147 3.36 9.17 -5.60
N PHE A 148 2.51 8.19 -5.84
CA PHE A 148 2.84 7.08 -6.70
C PHE A 148 1.56 6.41 -7.14
N GLU A 149 1.68 5.62 -8.19
CA GLU A 149 0.71 4.60 -8.56
C GLU A 149 1.31 3.26 -8.20
N MET A 150 0.47 2.35 -7.71
CA MET A 150 0.88 0.99 -7.47
C MET A 150 -0.04 0.03 -8.21
N ARG A 151 0.55 -0.97 -8.85
CA ARG A 151 -0.19 -2.03 -9.52
C ARG A 151 0.10 -3.36 -8.82
N PRO A 152 -0.91 -3.99 -8.20
CA PRO A 152 -0.73 -5.32 -7.62
C PRO A 152 -0.42 -6.33 -8.73
N TYR A 153 0.49 -7.26 -8.48
CA TYR A 153 0.76 -8.35 -9.44
C TYR A 153 0.76 -9.75 -8.83
N CYS A 154 0.85 -9.88 -7.51
CA CYS A 154 0.78 -11.18 -6.84
C CYS A 154 0.31 -11.04 -5.40
N ILE A 155 -0.48 -12.02 -4.95
CA ILE A 155 -0.82 -12.24 -3.54
C ILE A 155 -0.52 -13.71 -3.22
N LYS A 156 0.29 -13.94 -2.19
CA LYS A 156 0.62 -15.28 -1.68
C LYS A 156 0.13 -15.45 -0.25
N LEU A 157 -0.38 -16.63 0.08
CA LEU A 157 -0.86 -17.01 1.42
C LEU A 157 0.31 -17.48 2.30
N GLY A 158 1.28 -16.60 2.52
CA GLY A 158 2.41 -16.88 3.37
C GLY A 158 3.35 -15.70 3.51
N THR A 159 4.24 -15.79 4.49
CA THR A 159 5.23 -14.77 4.79
C THR A 159 6.48 -14.93 3.91
N LEU A 160 7.29 -13.88 3.83
CA LEU A 160 8.47 -13.83 2.96
C LEU A 160 9.51 -14.93 3.20
N GLU A 161 9.56 -15.51 4.39
CA GLU A 161 10.50 -16.58 4.74
C GLU A 161 10.16 -17.93 4.11
N ASN A 162 8.87 -18.21 3.88
CA ASN A 162 8.35 -19.48 3.37
C ASN A 162 7.65 -19.31 2.02
N ILE A 163 8.00 -18.26 1.28
CA ILE A 163 7.28 -17.83 0.10
C ILE A 163 7.31 -18.83 -1.07
N ASP A 164 8.33 -19.69 -1.11
CA ASP A 164 8.50 -20.72 -2.14
C ASP A 164 7.50 -21.88 -1.96
N ALA A 165 7.12 -22.15 -0.70
CA ALA A 165 6.13 -23.17 -0.35
C ALA A 165 4.71 -22.61 -0.20
N ALA A 166 4.56 -21.28 -0.17
CA ALA A 166 3.28 -20.61 0.03
C ALA A 166 2.38 -20.75 -1.21
N GLU A 167 1.10 -21.03 -0.96
CA GLU A 167 0.07 -21.05 -1.99
C GLU A 167 -0.13 -19.65 -2.59
N THR A 168 -0.31 -19.59 -3.92
CA THR A 168 -0.57 -18.33 -4.62
C THR A 168 -2.07 -18.08 -4.68
N GLU A 169 -2.55 -17.09 -3.92
CA GLU A 169 -3.97 -16.67 -3.92
C GLU A 169 -4.34 -16.05 -5.27
N TRP A 170 -3.48 -15.17 -5.78
CA TRP A 170 -3.70 -14.48 -7.04
C TRP A 170 -2.40 -14.05 -7.71
N VAL A 171 -2.39 -14.06 -9.04
CA VAL A 171 -1.27 -13.56 -9.84
C VAL A 171 -1.78 -12.87 -11.10
N LEU A 172 -1.19 -11.73 -11.44
CA LEU A 172 -1.47 -11.02 -12.68
C LEU A 172 -0.93 -11.83 -13.87
N ARG A 173 -1.79 -12.09 -14.86
CA ARG A 173 -1.45 -12.83 -16.09
C ARG A 173 -1.54 -11.89 -17.30
N PRO A 174 -0.48 -11.14 -17.63
CA PRO A 174 -0.54 -10.11 -18.66
C PRO A 174 -0.61 -10.66 -20.09
N TYR A 175 -0.16 -11.91 -20.31
CA TYR A 175 -0.05 -12.52 -21.64
C TYR A 175 -1.31 -13.29 -22.07
N MET A 176 -2.48 -13.00 -21.49
CA MET A 176 -3.76 -13.56 -21.92
C MET A 176 -4.44 -12.61 -22.91
N ASN A 177 -5.13 -13.15 -23.92
CA ASN A 177 -5.78 -12.35 -24.99
C ASN A 177 -6.76 -11.29 -24.46
N THR A 178 -7.42 -11.56 -23.32
CA THR A 178 -8.39 -10.65 -22.69
C THR A 178 -7.78 -9.78 -21.59
N ALA A 179 -6.47 -9.89 -21.31
CA ALA A 179 -5.83 -9.23 -20.16
C ALA A 179 -5.98 -7.71 -20.19
N ALA A 180 -5.84 -7.08 -21.36
CA ALA A 180 -5.94 -5.62 -21.50
C ALA A 180 -7.37 -5.08 -21.33
N LYS A 181 -8.40 -5.93 -21.39
CA LYS A 181 -9.81 -5.52 -21.29
C LYS A 181 -10.39 -5.75 -19.89
N ARG A 182 -9.71 -6.52 -19.05
CA ARG A 182 -10.20 -6.89 -17.71
C ARG A 182 -9.88 -5.77 -16.73
N GLN A 183 -10.87 -5.40 -15.92
CA GLN A 183 -10.68 -4.55 -14.75
C GLN A 183 -10.84 -5.42 -13.51
N LEU A 184 -9.73 -5.82 -12.91
CA LEU A 184 -9.67 -6.84 -11.87
C LEU A 184 -10.04 -6.30 -10.49
N LEU A 185 -9.87 -5.00 -10.25
CA LEU A 185 -10.07 -4.39 -8.93
C LEU A 185 -11.44 -3.72 -8.77
N SER A 186 -12.02 -3.21 -9.86
CA SER A 186 -13.25 -2.40 -9.84
C SER A 186 -14.52 -3.22 -10.07
N LEU A 187 -14.52 -4.12 -11.05
CA LEU A 187 -15.70 -4.88 -11.45
C LEU A 187 -15.77 -6.19 -10.66
N PRO A 188 -16.94 -6.58 -10.13
CA PRO A 188 -17.11 -7.90 -9.56
C PRO A 188 -16.81 -8.96 -10.64
N ASP A 189 -16.20 -10.07 -10.22
CA ASP A 189 -15.98 -11.20 -11.12
C ASP A 189 -17.34 -11.66 -11.64
N GLU A 190 -17.51 -11.75 -12.96
CA GLU A 190 -18.63 -12.49 -13.53
C GLU A 190 -18.42 -13.94 -13.12
N GLU A 191 -19.20 -14.42 -12.14
CA GLU A 191 -19.22 -15.84 -11.81
C GLU A 191 -19.70 -16.58 -13.06
N ASP A 192 -18.79 -17.33 -13.69
CA ASP A 192 -19.16 -18.33 -14.68
C ASP A 192 -19.99 -19.41 -13.95
N ASP A 193 -21.33 -19.29 -14.02
CA ASP A 193 -22.32 -20.31 -13.61
C ASP A 193 -22.12 -21.65 -14.33
#